data_AF-A0A371X7T9-F1
#
_entry.id   AF-A0A371X7T9-F1
#
_cell.length_a   1.000
_cell.length_b   1.000
_cell.length_c   1.000
_cell.angle_alpha   90.00
_cell.angle_beta   90.00
_cell.angle_gamma   90.00
#
_symmetry.space_group_name_H-M   'P 1'
#
loop_
_entity.id
_entity.type
_entity.pdbx_description
1 polymer ?
#
loop_
_entity_poly.entity_id
_entity_poly.type
_entity_poly.pdbx_seq_one_letter_code
_entity_poly.pdbx_strand_id
1 'polypeptide(L)'
;MAGGHIEPNVTERFSDVYDDMPNASTIVIYDADEPVASVRTCTFARGTDLRSPALDAFPDEVRALLDRDRSGPFSGRGIEVTRLVRVPEAENNQGLVFLLYRMAGYVALCAHSQVHLACVRGNHAPFYRRLGYEPASELKPYPGLSCAMRLMASDRRRYDEVRRAVPVMDPLGGLSGNLAAFFQGGPVSLHLRKV
;
A
#
# COMPACT_ATOMS: atom_id res chain seq x y z
N MET A 1 23.80 1.93 -5.95
CA MET A 1 23.17 2.11 -7.28
C MET A 1 21.70 2.40 -7.05
N ALA A 2 21.23 3.58 -7.43
CA ALA A 2 19.83 3.96 -7.28
C ALA A 2 18.95 3.02 -8.10
N GLY A 3 18.09 2.24 -7.44
CA GLY A 3 17.16 1.28 -8.06
C GLY A 3 15.95 1.96 -8.70
N GLY A 4 16.17 3.04 -9.46
CA GLY A 4 15.12 3.75 -10.19
C GLY A 4 14.69 2.94 -11.42
N HIS A 5 13.39 2.67 -11.54
CA HIS A 5 12.78 2.04 -12.73
C HIS A 5 11.76 2.97 -13.39
N ILE A 6 11.96 4.27 -13.17
CA ILE A 6 11.21 5.37 -13.76
C ILE A 6 12.27 6.18 -14.49
N GLU A 7 12.06 6.37 -15.79
CA GLU A 7 12.98 7.18 -16.59
C GLU A 7 12.85 8.66 -16.21
N PRO A 8 13.96 9.41 -16.21
CA PRO A 8 13.92 10.86 -16.07
C PRO A 8 13.00 11.49 -17.12
N ASN A 9 12.25 12.51 -16.72
CA ASN A 9 11.42 13.27 -17.64
C ASN A 9 11.47 14.76 -17.33
N VAL A 10 11.14 15.57 -18.33
CA VAL A 10 11.25 17.05 -18.26
C VAL A 10 10.32 17.71 -17.25
N THR A 11 9.28 17.01 -16.81
CA THR A 11 8.34 17.55 -15.82
C THR A 11 8.75 17.25 -14.39
N GLU A 12 9.77 16.40 -14.20
CA GLU A 12 10.20 15.87 -12.89
C GLU A 12 9.04 15.29 -12.07
N ARG A 13 8.00 14.84 -12.76
CA ARG A 13 6.78 14.29 -12.17
C ARG A 13 6.54 12.91 -12.73
N PHE A 14 6.03 12.05 -11.87
CA PHE A 14 5.49 10.77 -12.27
C PHE A 14 4.00 10.77 -11.95
N SER A 15 3.18 10.58 -12.96
CA SER A 15 1.74 10.42 -12.82
C SER A 15 1.26 9.27 -13.70
N ASP A 16 0.23 8.56 -13.26
CA ASP A 16 -0.44 7.55 -14.06
C ASP A 16 -1.96 7.67 -13.93
N VAL A 17 -2.70 6.87 -14.70
CA VAL A 17 -4.17 6.93 -14.74
C VAL A 17 -4.85 6.66 -13.39
N TYR A 18 -4.13 6.07 -12.43
CA TYR A 18 -4.70 5.72 -11.12
C TYR A 18 -4.66 6.89 -10.14
N ASP A 19 -3.87 7.95 -10.40
CA ASP A 19 -3.78 9.12 -9.52
C ASP A 19 -5.10 9.89 -9.44
N ASP A 20 -5.87 9.90 -10.53
CA ASP A 20 -7.17 10.59 -10.61
C ASP A 20 -8.38 9.67 -10.33
N MET A 21 -8.14 8.40 -9.99
CA MET A 21 -9.24 7.46 -9.76
C MET A 21 -9.93 7.69 -8.41
N PRO A 22 -11.27 7.55 -8.33
CA PRO A 22 -12.04 7.86 -7.11
C PRO A 22 -11.74 6.91 -5.95
N ASN A 23 -11.09 5.78 -6.23
CA ASN A 23 -10.74 4.76 -5.25
C ASN A 23 -9.27 4.82 -4.82
N ALA A 24 -8.51 5.78 -5.36
CA ALA A 24 -7.12 6.00 -4.98
C ALA A 24 -7.04 7.03 -3.84
N SER A 25 -6.08 6.84 -2.94
CA SER A 25 -5.73 7.82 -1.92
C SER A 25 -4.23 7.87 -1.77
N THR A 26 -3.66 9.06 -1.84
CA THR A 26 -2.22 9.28 -1.68
C THR A 26 -1.97 9.85 -0.30
N ILE A 27 -1.20 9.13 0.49
CA ILE A 27 -0.72 9.55 1.81
C ILE A 27 0.67 10.13 1.62
N VAL A 28 0.90 11.33 2.15
CA VAL A 28 2.21 11.98 2.17
C VAL A 28 2.59 12.25 3.61
N ILE A 29 3.82 11.89 3.98
CA ILE A 29 4.41 12.18 5.28
C ILE A 29 5.31 13.40 5.10
N TYR A 30 5.09 14.39 5.95
CA TYR A 30 5.91 15.59 6.04
C TYR A 30 6.79 15.54 7.28
N ASP A 31 8.04 15.99 7.15
CA ASP A 31 8.88 16.40 8.27
C ASP A 31 8.96 17.93 8.23
N ALA A 32 8.38 18.58 9.25
CA ALA A 32 7.96 19.98 9.17
C ALA A 32 7.11 20.24 7.91
N ASP A 33 7.61 21.01 6.95
CA ASP A 33 6.92 21.37 5.70
C ASP A 33 7.49 20.64 4.48
N GLU A 34 8.44 19.73 4.67
CA GLU A 34 9.09 18.99 3.58
C GLU A 34 8.50 17.57 3.43
N PRO A 35 8.04 17.18 2.23
CA PRO A 35 7.52 15.84 1.99
C PRO A 35 8.68 14.83 1.97
N VAL A 36 8.69 13.89 2.93
CA VAL A 36 9.79 12.92 3.10
C VAL A 36 9.44 11.52 2.62
N ALA A 37 8.15 11.18 2.51
CA ALA A 37 7.70 9.87 2.07
C ALA A 37 6.26 9.89 1.58
N SER A 38 5.89 8.93 0.73
CA SER A 38 4.50 8.77 0.29
C SER A 38 4.14 7.32 0.00
N VAL A 39 2.84 7.04 0.02
CA VAL A 39 2.26 5.77 -0.41
C VAL A 39 0.89 6.05 -1.03
N ARG A 40 0.56 5.32 -2.10
CA ARG A 40 -0.77 5.32 -2.70
C ARG A 40 -1.50 4.03 -2.34
N THR A 41 -2.74 4.15 -1.89
CA THR A 41 -3.64 3.02 -1.75
C THR A 41 -4.71 3.06 -2.84
N CYS A 42 -5.08 1.90 -3.36
CA CYS A 42 -6.23 1.75 -4.25
C CYS A 42 -7.21 0.75 -3.62
N THR A 43 -8.41 1.18 -3.26
CA THR A 43 -9.45 0.29 -2.73
C THR A 43 -10.34 -0.22 -3.86
N PHE A 44 -10.86 -1.43 -3.81
CA PHE A 44 -11.75 -1.92 -4.85
C PHE A 44 -12.62 -3.04 -4.30
N ALA A 45 -13.68 -3.38 -5.02
CA ALA A 45 -14.56 -4.46 -4.65
C ALA A 45 -14.94 -5.28 -5.88
N ARG A 46 -15.18 -6.57 -5.67
CA ARG A 46 -15.70 -7.45 -6.72
C ARG A 46 -16.97 -6.86 -7.33
N GLY A 47 -17.03 -6.87 -8.66
CA GLY A 47 -18.20 -6.43 -9.42
C GLY A 47 -18.34 -4.91 -9.56
N THR A 48 -17.29 -4.14 -9.22
CA THR A 48 -17.22 -2.71 -9.52
C THR A 48 -16.27 -2.45 -10.69
N ASP A 49 -16.41 -1.30 -11.33
CA ASP A 49 -15.51 -0.84 -12.40
C ASP A 49 -14.25 -0.12 -11.86
N LEU A 50 -14.02 -0.19 -10.55
CA LEU A 50 -12.82 0.37 -9.92
C LEU A 50 -11.60 -0.46 -10.31
N ARG A 51 -10.52 0.23 -10.69
CA ARG A 51 -9.27 -0.38 -11.13
C ARG A 51 -8.15 -0.12 -10.13
N SER A 52 -7.10 -0.91 -10.24
CA SER A 52 -5.85 -0.70 -9.52
C SER A 52 -4.70 -1.25 -10.37
N PRO A 53 -3.45 -0.78 -10.14
CA PRO A 53 -2.29 -1.32 -10.83
C PRO A 53 -2.18 -2.86 -10.79
N ALA A 54 -2.43 -3.49 -9.63
CA ALA A 54 -2.45 -4.95 -9.49
C ALA A 54 -3.61 -5.59 -10.25
N LEU A 55 -4.82 -5.01 -10.23
CA LEU A 55 -5.96 -5.57 -10.95
C LEU A 55 -5.75 -5.57 -12.46
N ASP A 56 -5.06 -4.56 -12.98
CA ASP A 56 -4.76 -4.47 -14.41
C ASP A 56 -3.55 -5.35 -14.81
N ALA A 57 -2.55 -5.49 -13.94
CA ALA A 57 -1.35 -6.30 -14.21
C ALA A 57 -1.54 -7.81 -13.94
N PHE A 58 -2.40 -8.17 -12.99
CA PHE A 58 -2.65 -9.54 -12.52
C PHE A 58 -4.16 -9.82 -12.38
N PRO A 59 -4.95 -9.61 -13.45
CA PRO A 59 -6.41 -9.62 -13.33
C PRO A 59 -6.97 -10.95 -12.83
N ASP A 60 -6.43 -12.08 -13.28
CA ASP A 60 -6.93 -13.41 -12.91
C ASP A 60 -6.56 -13.76 -11.47
N GLU A 61 -5.32 -13.48 -11.07
CA GLU A 61 -4.86 -13.72 -9.70
C GLU A 61 -5.63 -12.85 -8.69
N VAL A 62 -5.85 -11.56 -9.01
CA VAL A 62 -6.60 -10.65 -8.13
C VAL A 62 -8.07 -11.07 -8.04
N ARG A 63 -8.74 -11.39 -9.15
CA ARG A 63 -10.13 -11.86 -9.11
C ARG A 63 -10.26 -13.16 -8.31
N ALA A 64 -9.36 -14.12 -8.52
CA ALA A 64 -9.32 -15.35 -7.75
C ALA A 64 -9.20 -15.08 -6.25
N LEU A 65 -8.32 -14.16 -5.83
CA LEU A 65 -8.17 -13.76 -4.43
C LEU A 65 -9.46 -13.15 -3.85
N LEU A 66 -10.12 -12.25 -4.59
CA LEU A 66 -11.38 -11.63 -4.16
C LEU A 66 -12.51 -12.66 -4.02
N ASP A 67 -12.48 -13.74 -4.81
CA ASP A 67 -13.49 -14.80 -4.83
C ASP A 67 -13.28 -15.93 -3.81
N ARG A 68 -12.13 -16.01 -3.14
CA ARG A 68 -11.81 -17.08 -2.17
C ARG A 68 -12.79 -17.16 -1.00
N ASP A 69 -13.16 -16.02 -0.43
CA ASP A 69 -14.10 -15.96 0.70
C ASP A 69 -15.33 -15.15 0.29
N ARG A 70 -16.51 -15.75 0.46
CA ARG A 70 -17.83 -15.18 0.14
C ARG A 70 -18.77 -15.19 1.36
N SER A 71 -18.26 -15.55 2.53
CA SER A 71 -19.07 -15.84 3.71
C SER A 71 -19.53 -14.60 4.48
N GLY A 72 -18.87 -13.45 4.28
CA GLY A 72 -19.12 -12.22 5.04
C GLY A 72 -19.63 -11.03 4.22
N PRO A 73 -20.24 -10.03 4.87
CA PRO A 73 -20.78 -8.81 4.22
C PRO A 73 -19.70 -7.93 3.58
N PHE A 74 -18.44 -8.11 3.97
CA PHE A 74 -17.30 -7.40 3.40
C PHE A 74 -16.51 -8.24 2.38
N SER A 75 -16.98 -9.45 2.05
CA SER A 75 -16.31 -10.34 1.10
C SER A 75 -16.06 -9.68 -0.25
N GLY A 76 -14.92 -10.02 -0.88
CA GLY A 76 -14.53 -9.46 -2.17
C GLY A 76 -14.11 -7.99 -2.15
N ARG A 77 -13.80 -7.42 -0.97
CA ARG A 77 -13.18 -6.09 -0.85
C ARG A 77 -11.65 -6.21 -0.80
N GLY A 78 -10.97 -5.43 -1.64
CA GLY A 78 -9.53 -5.40 -1.77
C GLY A 78 -8.95 -4.02 -1.51
N ILE A 79 -7.67 -4.00 -1.14
CA ILE A 79 -6.84 -2.80 -1.15
C ILE A 79 -5.46 -3.17 -1.71
N GLU A 80 -4.90 -2.29 -2.53
CA GLU A 80 -3.53 -2.39 -3.01
C GLU A 80 -2.69 -1.24 -2.46
N VAL A 81 -1.45 -1.54 -2.06
CA VAL A 81 -0.44 -0.54 -1.72
C VAL A 81 0.54 -0.39 -2.89
N THR A 82 0.69 0.84 -3.38
CA THR A 82 1.58 1.20 -4.49
C THR A 82 2.36 2.48 -4.17
N ARG A 83 3.34 2.82 -5.01
CA ARG A 83 4.13 4.06 -4.88
C ARG A 83 4.68 4.30 -3.47
N LEU A 84 5.09 3.22 -2.78
CA LEU A 84 5.75 3.30 -1.48
C LEU A 84 7.17 3.85 -1.70
N VAL A 85 7.34 5.15 -1.46
CA VAL A 85 8.59 5.87 -1.74
C VAL A 85 8.99 6.75 -0.56
N ARG A 86 10.28 7.08 -0.51
CA ARG A 86 10.90 8.01 0.43
C ARG A 86 11.89 8.87 -0.35
N VAL A 87 12.17 10.07 0.15
CA VAL A 87 13.24 10.92 -0.40
C VAL A 87 14.60 10.22 -0.27
N PRO A 88 15.57 10.48 -1.18
CA PRO A 88 16.88 9.84 -1.16
C PRO A 88 17.60 9.94 0.19
N GLU A 89 17.50 11.08 0.86
CA GLU A 89 18.12 11.37 2.15
C GLU A 89 17.58 10.46 3.27
N ALA A 90 16.39 9.90 3.08
CA ALA A 90 15.71 9.01 4.01
C ALA A 90 15.70 7.53 3.54
N GLU A 91 16.56 7.15 2.59
CA GLU A 91 16.56 5.79 1.99
C GLU A 91 16.63 4.66 3.04
N ASN A 92 17.38 4.89 4.12
CA ASN A 92 17.62 3.92 5.19
C ASN A 92 16.61 4.05 6.35
N ASN A 93 15.71 5.03 6.32
CA ASN A 93 14.74 5.25 7.38
C ASN A 93 13.57 4.27 7.27
N GLN A 94 13.70 3.10 7.92
CA GLN A 94 12.65 2.08 7.97
C GLN A 94 11.41 2.53 8.76
N GLY A 95 11.55 3.48 9.69
CA GLY A 95 10.44 4.06 10.44
C GLY A 95 9.39 4.69 9.52
N LEU A 96 9.82 5.40 8.47
CA LEU A 96 8.92 5.96 7.46
C LEU A 96 8.15 4.87 6.70
N VAL A 97 8.79 3.74 6.36
CA VAL A 97 8.10 2.63 5.69
C VAL A 97 7.02 2.05 6.60
N PHE A 98 7.34 1.78 7.88
CA PHE A 98 6.33 1.28 8.81
C PHE A 98 5.18 2.27 9.02
N LEU A 99 5.46 3.58 9.05
CA LEU A 99 4.44 4.61 9.16
C LEU A 99 3.52 4.64 7.93
N LEU A 100 4.06 4.55 6.72
CA LEU A 100 3.27 4.44 5.50
C LEU A 100 2.38 3.18 5.51
N TYR A 101 2.91 2.03 5.94
CA TYR A 101 2.12 0.80 6.10
C TYR A 101 1.03 0.93 7.14
N ARG A 102 1.31 1.61 8.25
CA ARG A 102 0.33 1.89 9.29
C ARG A 102 -0.82 2.73 8.72
N MET A 103 -0.51 3.79 7.97
CA MET A 103 -1.53 4.63 7.34
C MET A 103 -2.33 3.89 6.26
N ALA A 104 -1.66 3.13 5.39
CA ALA A 104 -2.34 2.27 4.42
C ALA A 104 -3.23 1.21 5.10
N GLY A 105 -2.77 0.66 6.23
CA GLY A 105 -3.52 -0.25 7.08
C GLY A 105 -4.78 0.40 7.68
N TYR A 106 -4.70 1.66 8.09
CA TYR A 106 -5.88 2.40 8.53
C TYR A 106 -6.92 2.54 7.41
N VAL A 107 -6.48 2.87 6.19
CA VAL A 107 -7.37 2.88 5.01
C VAL A 107 -8.00 1.51 4.77
N ALA A 108 -7.21 0.43 4.88
CA ALA A 108 -7.71 -0.93 4.74
C ALA A 108 -8.80 -1.27 5.77
N LEU A 109 -8.62 -0.87 7.04
CA LEU A 109 -9.60 -1.11 8.09
C LEU A 109 -10.90 -0.36 7.84
N CYS A 110 -10.83 0.92 7.46
CA CYS A 110 -12.00 1.74 7.17
C CYS A 110 -12.75 1.29 5.91
N ALA A 111 -12.02 0.78 4.90
CA ALA A 111 -12.62 0.19 3.70
C ALA A 111 -13.20 -1.22 3.94
N HIS A 112 -12.99 -1.79 5.14
CA HIS A 112 -13.27 -3.18 5.47
C HIS A 112 -12.66 -4.17 4.47
N SER A 113 -11.44 -3.88 4.00
CA SER A 113 -10.74 -4.74 3.05
C SER A 113 -10.50 -6.13 3.63
N GLN A 114 -10.70 -7.13 2.77
CA GLN A 114 -10.50 -8.55 3.06
C GLN A 114 -9.25 -9.12 2.41
N VAL A 115 -8.83 -8.51 1.29
CA VAL A 115 -7.64 -8.88 0.53
C VAL A 115 -6.71 -7.66 0.46
N HIS A 116 -5.45 -7.86 0.85
CA HIS A 116 -4.42 -6.83 0.87
C HIS A 116 -3.36 -7.20 -0.16
N LEU A 117 -3.08 -6.29 -1.10
CA LEU A 117 -2.21 -6.55 -2.24
C LEU A 117 -1.01 -5.61 -2.27
N ALA A 118 0.08 -6.11 -2.80
CA ALA A 118 1.20 -5.29 -3.25
C ALA A 118 1.92 -5.96 -4.41
N CYS A 119 2.21 -5.20 -5.46
CA CYS A 119 3.10 -5.63 -6.52
C CYS A 119 4.53 -5.22 -6.19
N VAL A 120 5.44 -6.20 -6.13
CA VAL A 120 6.78 -6.00 -5.57
C VAL A 120 7.86 -6.58 -6.47
N ARG A 121 9.04 -5.98 -6.44
CA ARG A 121 10.23 -6.56 -7.09
C ARG A 121 10.66 -7.82 -6.36
N GLY A 122 11.30 -8.76 -7.08
CA GLY A 122 11.72 -10.05 -6.50
C GLY A 122 12.58 -9.91 -5.25
N ASN A 123 13.50 -8.93 -5.22
CA ASN A 123 14.35 -8.64 -4.07
C ASN A 123 13.60 -8.06 -2.86
N HIS A 124 12.38 -7.53 -3.03
CA HIS A 124 11.57 -6.98 -1.94
C HIS A 124 10.61 -8.02 -1.33
N ALA A 125 10.35 -9.14 -2.00
CA ALA A 125 9.43 -10.16 -1.50
C ALA A 125 9.72 -10.65 -0.06
N PRO A 126 10.99 -10.84 0.39
CA PRO A 126 11.27 -11.23 1.78
C PRO A 126 10.76 -10.24 2.82
N PHE A 127 10.77 -8.93 2.54
CA PHE A 127 10.20 -7.91 3.44
C PHE A 127 8.69 -8.10 3.57
N TYR A 128 7.98 -8.27 2.45
CA TYR A 128 6.53 -8.47 2.44
C TYR A 128 6.09 -9.76 3.14
N ARG A 129 6.89 -10.84 3.08
CA ARG A 129 6.61 -12.05 3.87
C ARG A 129 6.61 -11.80 5.37
N ARG A 130 7.51 -10.93 5.87
CA ARG A 130 7.53 -10.52 7.29
C ARG A 130 6.27 -9.72 7.66
N LEU A 131 5.65 -9.07 6.69
CA LEU A 131 4.37 -8.37 6.84
C LEU A 131 3.14 -9.29 6.69
N GLY A 132 3.35 -10.60 6.56
CA GLY A 132 2.26 -11.58 6.42
C GLY A 132 1.71 -11.73 5.00
N TYR A 133 2.43 -11.25 3.98
CA TYR A 133 2.05 -11.48 2.59
C TYR A 133 2.67 -12.77 2.05
N GLU A 134 1.96 -13.40 1.12
CA GLU A 134 2.41 -14.57 0.37
C GLU A 134 2.43 -14.26 -1.13
N PRO A 135 3.33 -14.91 -1.91
CA PRO A 135 3.28 -14.85 -3.37
C PRO A 135 1.92 -15.30 -3.91
N ALA A 136 1.30 -14.49 -4.77
CA ALA A 136 0.07 -14.84 -5.49
C ALA A 136 0.28 -14.98 -7.00
N SER A 137 1.46 -14.62 -7.51
CA SER A 137 1.83 -14.78 -8.91
C SER A 137 3.33 -15.07 -9.06
N GLU A 138 3.73 -15.41 -10.29
CA GLU A 138 5.13 -15.28 -10.71
C GLU A 138 5.49 -13.82 -11.05
N LEU A 139 6.78 -13.57 -11.28
CA LEU A 139 7.26 -12.29 -11.79
C LEU A 139 6.75 -12.06 -13.23
N LYS A 140 6.14 -10.90 -13.49
CA LYS A 140 5.63 -10.50 -14.79
C LYS A 140 5.96 -9.04 -15.09
N PRO A 141 5.98 -8.60 -16.36
CA PRO A 141 6.05 -7.17 -16.71
C PRO A 141 4.97 -6.37 -16.00
N TYR A 142 5.30 -5.15 -15.59
CA TYR A 142 4.39 -4.31 -14.82
C TYR A 142 4.14 -2.95 -15.49
N PRO A 143 2.88 -2.48 -15.58
CA PRO A 143 2.57 -1.22 -16.24
C PRO A 143 3.38 -0.03 -15.67
N GLY A 144 4.04 0.71 -16.56
CA GLY A 144 4.76 1.93 -16.22
C GLY A 144 6.09 1.73 -15.49
N LEU A 145 6.62 0.51 -15.42
CA LEU A 145 7.94 0.21 -14.83
C LEU A 145 8.79 -0.67 -15.76
N SER A 146 10.09 -0.45 -15.78
CA SER A 146 11.05 -1.27 -16.55
C SER A 146 11.42 -2.60 -15.88
N CYS A 147 10.94 -2.86 -14.67
CA CYS A 147 11.18 -4.11 -13.95
C CYS A 147 9.96 -5.02 -13.89
N ALA A 148 10.21 -6.33 -13.87
CA ALA A 148 9.20 -7.31 -13.53
C ALA A 148 8.83 -7.22 -12.04
N MET A 149 7.53 -7.38 -11.77
CA MET A 149 6.93 -7.35 -10.44
C MET A 149 6.18 -8.64 -10.18
N ARG A 150 6.01 -8.99 -8.92
CA ARG A 150 5.23 -10.14 -8.45
C ARG A 150 4.09 -9.62 -7.58
N LEU A 151 2.91 -10.18 -7.76
CA LEU A 151 1.79 -9.97 -6.85
C LEU A 151 2.06 -10.70 -5.53
N MET A 152 2.01 -9.95 -4.45
CA MET A 152 1.99 -10.45 -3.08
C MET A 152 0.61 -10.15 -2.49
N ALA A 153 0.04 -11.10 -1.76
CA ALA A 153 -1.28 -10.96 -1.15
C ALA A 153 -1.29 -11.39 0.32
N SER A 154 -2.13 -10.76 1.12
CA SER A 154 -2.46 -11.17 2.49
C SER A 154 -3.97 -11.13 2.68
N ASP A 155 -4.52 -12.02 3.48
CA ASP A 155 -5.91 -11.95 3.88
C ASP A 155 -6.09 -11.11 5.15
N ARG A 156 -7.34 -10.74 5.44
CA ARG A 156 -7.67 -9.93 6.62
C ARG A 156 -7.24 -10.57 7.93
N ARG A 157 -7.41 -11.88 8.07
CA ARG A 157 -7.05 -12.59 9.31
C ARG A 157 -5.56 -12.46 9.57
N ARG A 158 -4.75 -12.76 8.56
CA ARG A 158 -3.29 -12.69 8.64
C ARG A 158 -2.80 -11.26 8.88
N TYR A 159 -3.40 -10.29 8.21
CA TYR A 159 -3.15 -8.87 8.47
C TYR A 159 -3.45 -8.49 9.94
N ASP A 160 -4.59 -8.93 10.48
CA ASP A 160 -4.98 -8.67 11.87
C ASP A 160 -4.03 -9.35 12.88
N GLU A 161 -3.56 -10.56 12.60
CA GLU A 161 -2.54 -11.25 13.41
C GLU A 161 -1.22 -10.45 13.44
N VAL A 162 -0.73 -10.04 12.27
CA VAL A 162 0.56 -9.32 12.14
C VAL A 162 0.50 -7.95 12.81
N ARG A 163 -0.55 -7.15 12.57
CA ARG A 163 -0.63 -5.80 13.14
C ARG A 163 -0.72 -5.84 14.67
N ARG A 164 -1.40 -6.82 15.26
CA ARG A 164 -1.48 -6.99 16.72
C ARG A 164 -0.15 -7.40 17.33
N ALA A 165 0.63 -8.20 16.60
CA ALA A 165 1.97 -8.63 17.04
C ALA A 165 3.04 -7.54 16.88
N VAL A 166 2.81 -6.54 16.01
CA VAL A 166 3.80 -5.51 15.68
C VAL A 166 3.19 -4.10 15.87
N PRO A 167 3.25 -3.51 17.08
CA PRO A 167 2.56 -2.27 17.41
C PRO A 167 2.89 -1.07 16.51
N VAL A 168 4.10 -0.98 15.97
CA VAL A 168 4.49 0.11 15.05
C VAL A 168 3.70 0.10 13.74
N MET A 169 3.14 -1.06 13.36
CA MET A 169 2.29 -1.22 12.17
C MET A 169 0.80 -1.20 12.47
N ASP A 170 0.40 -1.22 13.74
CA ASP A 170 -1.02 -1.22 14.10
C ASP A 170 -1.61 0.17 13.89
N PRO A 171 -2.51 0.38 12.91
CA PRO A 171 -3.17 1.68 12.73
C PRO A 171 -3.94 2.13 13.96
N LEU A 172 -4.35 1.20 14.83
CA LEU A 172 -5.11 1.48 16.05
C LEU A 172 -4.22 1.52 17.31
N GLY A 173 -2.93 1.23 17.19
CA GLY A 173 -2.02 1.13 18.32
C GLY A 173 -1.31 2.45 18.66
N GLY A 174 -1.91 3.29 19.51
CA GLY A 174 -1.25 4.38 20.27
C GLY A 174 -0.62 5.57 19.48
N LEU A 175 -0.60 6.75 20.12
CA LEU A 175 -0.01 8.06 19.72
C LEU A 175 -0.51 8.74 18.43
N SER A 176 -1.29 8.10 17.59
CA SER A 176 -2.04 8.80 16.54
C SER A 176 -3.29 9.39 17.18
N GLY A 177 -3.40 10.73 17.27
CA GLY A 177 -4.69 11.39 17.50
C GLY A 177 -5.72 10.92 16.48
N ASN A 178 -7.00 11.27 16.66
CA ASN A 178 -8.10 10.74 15.84
C ASN A 178 -7.77 10.81 14.33
N LEU A 179 -7.43 9.65 13.74
CA LEU A 179 -7.14 9.49 12.32
C LEU A 179 -8.35 9.84 11.44
N ALA A 180 -9.53 10.13 12.01
CA ALA A 180 -10.68 10.63 11.27
C ALA A 180 -10.41 11.94 10.52
N ALA A 181 -9.51 12.80 11.02
CA ALA A 181 -9.13 14.03 10.29
C ALA A 181 -8.48 13.73 8.94
N PHE A 182 -7.75 12.60 8.82
CA PHE A 182 -7.11 12.16 7.58
C PHE A 182 -8.14 11.96 6.45
N PHE A 183 -9.28 11.32 6.72
CA PHE A 183 -10.33 11.11 5.71
C PHE A 183 -11.12 12.38 5.34
N GLN A 184 -11.00 13.43 6.15
CA GLN A 184 -11.58 14.74 5.85
C GLN A 184 -10.62 15.62 5.06
N GLY A 185 -9.46 15.09 4.65
CA GLY A 185 -8.40 15.84 3.99
C GLY A 185 -7.60 16.74 4.93
N GLY A 186 -7.79 16.61 6.24
CA GLY A 186 -7.05 17.37 7.26
C GLY A 186 -5.69 16.73 7.59
N PRO A 187 -4.70 17.52 8.02
CA PRO A 187 -3.42 16.99 8.46
C PRO A 187 -3.57 16.18 9.75
N VAL A 188 -2.74 15.15 9.90
CA VAL A 188 -2.62 14.37 11.14
C VAL A 188 -1.18 14.40 11.58
N SER A 189 -0.94 14.84 12.82
CA SER A 189 0.38 14.74 13.45
C SER A 189 0.65 13.30 13.89
N LEU A 190 1.75 12.74 13.39
CA LEU A 190 2.23 11.41 13.76
C LEU A 190 3.61 11.56 14.40
N HIS A 191 3.78 11.01 15.60
CA HIS A 191 5.06 11.04 16.29
C HIS A 191 5.82 9.74 16.07
N LEU A 192 6.92 9.80 15.32
CA LEU A 192 7.92 8.73 15.31
C LEU A 192 8.86 8.96 16.48
N ARG A 193 8.92 8.03 17.44
CA ARG A 193 10.03 8.02 18.40
C ARG A 193 11.30 7.69 17.61
N LYS A 194 12.32 8.55 17.69
CA LYS A 194 13.67 8.19 17.26
C LYS A 194 14.08 6.96 18.09
N VAL A 195 14.40 5.87 17.40
CA VAL A 195 15.03 4.68 17.99
C VAL A 195 16.53 4.89 17.96
#